data_AF-A0A832WZG5-F1
#
_entry.id   AF-A0A832WZG5-F1
#
_cell.length_a   1.000
_cell.length_b   1.000
_cell.length_c   1.000
_cell.angle_alpha   90.00
_cell.angle_beta   90.00
_cell.angle_gamma   90.00
#
_symmetry.space_group_name_H-M   'P 1'
#
loop_
_entity.id
_entity.type
_entity.pdbx_description
1 polymer ?
#
loop_
_entity_poly.entity_id
_entity_poly.type
_entity_poly.pdbx_seq_one_letter_code
_entity_poly.pdbx_strand_id
1 'polypeptide(L)'
;MRCCDQSQAIPILKQEVGILFLVICLILASVPTALCRSPAPTVYVAGDGSGDFNCDGKDDHVQINQALKFVADNSGYTTVHLKGPFTYVINATLLIGSN
;
A
#
# COMPACT_ATOMS: atom_id res chain seq x y z
N MET A 1 -3.21 24.39 65.77
CA MET A 1 -3.71 24.96 64.50
C MET A 1 -3.06 24.19 63.36
N ARG A 2 -3.89 23.64 62.47
CA ARG A 2 -3.66 22.79 61.29
C ARG A 2 -2.22 22.69 60.71
N CYS A 3 -1.72 21.44 60.60
CA CYS A 3 -0.72 21.01 59.61
C CYS A 3 -0.94 19.52 59.26
N CYS A 4 -2.08 19.16 58.67
CA CYS A 4 -2.34 17.80 58.17
C CYS A 4 -3.14 17.88 56.87
N ASP A 5 -2.55 18.38 55.78
CA ASP A 5 -3.21 18.34 54.46
C ASP A 5 -2.20 18.20 53.29
N GLN A 6 -0.93 18.54 53.50
CA GLN A 6 0.02 18.68 52.39
C GLN A 6 0.66 17.37 51.88
N SER A 7 0.45 16.22 52.54
CA SER A 7 1.17 14.97 52.25
C SER A 7 0.38 13.98 51.36
N GLN A 8 -0.95 14.07 51.32
CA GLN A 8 -1.79 13.09 50.62
C GLN A 8 -2.03 13.41 49.14
N ALA A 9 -1.84 14.65 48.70
CA ALA A 9 -2.08 15.04 47.30
C ALA A 9 -0.98 14.54 46.31
N ILE A 10 0.27 14.42 46.77
CA ILE A 10 1.43 14.03 45.95
C ILE A 10 1.38 12.57 45.47
N PRO A 11 1.03 11.55 46.30
CA PRO A 11 0.94 10.17 45.83
C PRO A 11 -0.23 9.94 44.86
N ILE A 12 -1.36 10.62 45.09
CA ILE A 12 -2.58 10.49 44.28
C ILE A 12 -2.34 11.04 42.87
N LEU A 13 -1.66 12.20 42.74
CA LEU A 13 -1.30 12.79 41.45
C LEU A 13 -0.36 11.89 40.63
N LYS A 14 0.60 11.21 41.29
CA LYS A 14 1.51 10.27 40.59
C LYS A 14 0.81 9.02 40.09
N GLN A 15 -0.16 8.51 40.85
CA GLN A 15 -0.95 7.35 40.48
C GLN A 15 -1.90 7.66 39.32
N GLU A 16 -2.58 8.80 39.36
CA GLU A 16 -3.45 9.29 38.29
C GLU A 16 -2.69 9.51 36.96
N VAL A 17 -1.49 10.11 37.01
CA VAL A 17 -0.64 10.32 35.82
C VAL A 17 -0.16 8.98 35.22
N GLY A 18 0.17 8.01 36.07
CA GLY A 18 0.57 6.67 35.61
C GLY A 18 -0.58 5.91 34.95
N ILE A 19 -1.79 6.02 35.50
CA ILE A 19 -3.01 5.44 34.93
C ILE A 19 -3.34 6.10 33.60
N LEU A 20 -3.29 7.44 33.52
CA LEU A 20 -3.54 8.17 32.28
C LEU A 20 -2.55 7.77 31.17
N PHE A 21 -1.27 7.64 31.51
CA PHE A 21 -0.25 7.18 30.59
C PHE A 21 -0.52 5.75 30.08
N LEU A 22 -0.91 4.82 30.97
CA LEU A 22 -1.26 3.45 30.60
C LEU A 22 -2.50 3.40 29.68
N VAL A 23 -3.52 4.20 29.96
CA VAL A 23 -4.73 4.27 29.12
C VAL A 23 -4.41 4.81 27.73
N ILE A 24 -3.59 5.85 27.62
CA ILE A 24 -3.11 6.38 26.33
C ILE A 24 -2.32 5.31 25.56
N CYS A 25 -1.41 4.60 26.23
CA CYS A 25 -0.65 3.51 25.61
C CYS A 25 -1.56 2.36 25.12
N LEU A 26 -2.61 2.00 25.86
CA LEU A 26 -3.57 0.97 25.44
C LEU A 26 -4.43 1.41 24.25
N ILE A 27 -4.82 2.69 24.21
CA ILE A 27 -5.53 3.28 23.06
C ILE A 27 -4.60 3.32 21.83
N LEU A 28 -3.34 3.70 22.00
CA LEU A 28 -2.33 3.69 20.93
C LEU A 28 -1.88 2.29 20.51
N ALA A 29 -2.00 1.28 21.37
CA ALA A 29 -1.75 -0.12 21.01
C ALA A 29 -2.93 -0.77 20.29
N SER A 30 -4.14 -0.20 20.42
CA SER A 30 -5.37 -0.69 19.80
C SER A 30 -5.75 0.05 18.51
N VAL A 31 -5.02 1.11 18.11
CA VAL A 31 -5.19 1.66 16.76
C VAL A 31 -4.85 0.58 15.74
N PRO A 32 -5.74 0.30 14.78
CA PRO A 32 -5.50 -0.71 13.78
C PRO A 32 -4.22 -0.38 13.00
N THR A 33 -3.46 -1.41 12.67
CA THR A 33 -2.26 -1.46 11.81
C THR A 33 -2.50 -0.91 10.38
N ALA A 34 -3.56 -0.13 10.15
CA ALA A 34 -4.01 0.45 8.90
C ALA A 34 -3.04 1.46 8.26
N LEU A 35 -1.92 1.78 8.92
CA LEU A 35 -0.82 2.55 8.29
C LEU A 35 0.01 1.72 7.32
N CYS A 36 -0.08 0.39 7.37
CA CYS A 36 0.58 -0.48 6.40
C CYS A 36 -0.22 -0.49 5.08
N ARG A 37 -0.06 0.55 4.25
CA ARG A 37 -0.54 0.51 2.86
C ARG A 37 0.36 -0.41 2.05
N SER A 38 -0.15 -1.59 1.72
CA SER A 38 0.51 -2.46 0.74
C SER A 38 0.70 -1.70 -0.58
N PRO A 39 1.83 -1.91 -1.29
CA PRO A 39 2.02 -1.36 -2.62
C PRO A 39 0.85 -1.73 -3.54
N ALA A 40 0.52 -0.86 -4.48
CA ALA A 40 -0.45 -1.19 -5.51
C ALA A 40 0.02 -2.45 -6.28
N PRO A 41 -0.87 -3.41 -6.57
CA PRO A 41 -0.51 -4.57 -7.36
C PRO A 41 0.04 -4.18 -8.73
N THR A 42 0.99 -4.98 -9.23
CA THR A 42 1.61 -4.80 -10.55
C THR A 42 0.99 -5.78 -11.53
N VAL A 43 0.65 -5.30 -12.73
CA VAL A 43 0.24 -6.14 -13.87
C VAL A 43 1.48 -6.53 -14.66
N TYR A 44 1.68 -7.82 -14.89
CA TYR A 44 2.83 -8.34 -15.62
C TYR A 44 2.45 -8.74 -17.05
N VAL A 45 3.28 -8.34 -18.01
CA VAL A 45 3.23 -8.83 -19.38
C VAL A 45 4.48 -9.68 -19.64
N ALA A 46 4.34 -10.89 -20.15
CA ALA A 46 5.46 -11.82 -20.32
C ALA A 46 5.40 -12.61 -21.63
N GLY A 47 6.55 -13.00 -22.17
CA GLY A 47 6.65 -13.88 -23.36
C GLY A 47 6.74 -15.37 -23.04
N ASP A 48 6.90 -15.75 -21.76
CA ASP A 48 7.11 -17.13 -21.30
C ASP A 48 5.87 -17.77 -20.65
N GLY A 49 4.72 -17.09 -20.68
CA GLY A 49 3.49 -17.55 -20.05
C GLY A 49 3.36 -17.21 -18.55
N SER A 50 4.35 -16.52 -17.95
CA SER A 50 4.34 -16.19 -16.52
C SER A 50 3.67 -14.85 -16.17
N GLY A 51 3.10 -14.14 -17.16
CA GLY A 51 2.44 -12.86 -16.99
C GLY A 51 0.92 -13.00 -16.82
N ASP A 52 0.29 -11.90 -16.39
CA ASP A 52 -1.17 -11.75 -16.44
C ASP A 52 -1.65 -11.66 -17.89
N PHE A 53 -0.85 -11.00 -18.74
CA PHE A 53 -1.02 -10.94 -20.19
C PHE A 53 0.20 -11.56 -20.87
N ASN A 54 -0.01 -12.52 -21.77
CA ASN A 54 1.07 -13.33 -22.33
C ASN A 54 1.24 -13.09 -23.83
N CYS A 55 2.43 -12.66 -24.20
CA CYS A 55 2.89 -12.41 -25.55
C CYS A 55 3.39 -13.71 -26.20
N ASP A 56 3.14 -13.87 -27.49
CA ASP A 56 3.64 -14.98 -28.31
C ASP A 56 4.79 -14.54 -29.24
N GLY A 57 5.20 -13.27 -29.15
CA GLY A 57 6.22 -12.67 -30.02
C GLY A 57 5.66 -12.17 -31.35
N LYS A 58 4.34 -12.06 -31.48
CA LYS A 58 3.67 -11.51 -32.66
C LYS A 58 2.60 -10.52 -32.24
N ASP A 59 2.62 -9.34 -32.86
CA ASP A 59 1.61 -8.30 -32.61
C ASP A 59 1.43 -7.98 -31.10
N ASP A 60 2.51 -8.03 -30.32
CA ASP A 60 2.50 -7.95 -28.84
C ASP A 60 1.90 -6.63 -28.31
N HIS A 61 1.79 -5.62 -29.17
CA HIS A 61 1.04 -4.39 -28.88
C HIS A 61 -0.41 -4.67 -28.44
N VAL A 62 -1.02 -5.77 -28.87
CA VAL A 62 -2.38 -6.18 -28.46
C VAL A 62 -2.42 -6.47 -26.97
N GLN A 63 -1.56 -7.35 -26.48
CA GLN A 63 -1.49 -7.74 -25.07
C GLN A 63 -1.00 -6.59 -24.19
N ILE A 64 -0.05 -5.80 -24.67
CA ILE A 64 0.41 -4.61 -23.95
C ILE A 64 -0.74 -3.60 -23.81
N ASN A 65 -1.51 -3.35 -24.86
CA ASN A 65 -2.67 -2.45 -24.79
C ASN A 65 -3.79 -3.00 -23.88
N GLN A 66 -4.00 -4.31 -23.83
CA GLN A 66 -4.92 -4.93 -22.88
C GLN A 66 -4.46 -4.69 -21.43
N ALA A 67 -3.16 -4.83 -21.14
CA ALA A 67 -2.60 -4.55 -19.82
C ALA A 67 -2.72 -3.06 -19.45
N LEU A 68 -2.40 -2.15 -20.38
CA LEU A 68 -2.53 -0.71 -20.19
C LEU A 68 -4.00 -0.30 -19.94
N LYS A 69 -4.93 -0.84 -20.73
CA LYS A 69 -6.37 -0.62 -20.54
C LYS A 69 -6.85 -1.14 -19.20
N PHE A 70 -6.41 -2.33 -18.79
CA PHE A 70 -6.76 -2.90 -17.50
C PHE A 70 -6.32 -1.97 -16.36
N VAL A 71 -5.07 -1.48 -16.37
CA VAL A 71 -4.59 -0.56 -15.33
C VAL A 71 -5.37 0.77 -15.36
N ALA A 72 -5.67 1.32 -16.54
CA ALA A 72 -6.46 2.54 -16.66
C ALA A 72 -7.89 2.40 -16.13
N ASP A 73 -8.53 1.24 -16.34
CA ASP A 73 -9.90 0.98 -15.92
C ASP A 73 -9.99 0.57 -14.42
N ASN A 74 -8.88 0.28 -13.75
CA ASN A 74 -8.85 -0.23 -12.37
C ASN A 74 -7.98 0.64 -11.44
N SER A 75 -8.61 1.52 -10.66
CA SER A 75 -7.94 2.49 -9.78
C SER A 75 -7.06 1.90 -8.66
N GLY A 76 -7.15 0.59 -8.41
CA GLY A 76 -6.28 -0.13 -7.48
C GLY A 76 -4.91 -0.46 -8.05
N TYR A 77 -4.72 -0.35 -9.37
CA TYR A 77 -3.51 -0.67 -10.08
C TYR A 77 -2.85 0.60 -10.62
N THR A 78 -1.53 0.60 -10.67
CA THR A 78 -0.76 1.78 -11.13
C THR A 78 0.35 1.42 -12.11
N THR A 79 0.66 0.13 -12.28
CA THR A 79 1.90 -0.30 -12.91
C THR A 79 1.65 -1.47 -13.85
N VAL A 80 2.11 -1.32 -15.10
CA VAL A 80 2.33 -2.42 -16.05
C VAL A 80 3.84 -2.68 -16.14
N HIS A 81 4.26 -3.92 -15.88
CA HIS A 81 5.65 -4.35 -15.96
C HIS A 81 5.83 -5.36 -17.09
N LEU A 82 6.57 -4.95 -18.13
CA LEU A 82 7.02 -5.83 -19.21
C LEU A 82 8.23 -6.64 -18.74
N LYS A 83 8.07 -7.95 -18.51
CA LYS A 83 9.15 -8.82 -18.01
C LYS A 83 10.30 -8.98 -19.02
N GLY A 84 11.52 -8.91 -18.52
CA GLY A 84 12.72 -9.29 -19.28
C GLY A 84 13.08 -10.78 -19.12
N PRO A 85 13.99 -11.33 -19.95
CA PRO A 85 14.73 -10.66 -21.03
C PRO A 85 14.05 -10.87 -22.40
N PHE A 86 12.74 -10.58 -22.50
CA PHE A 86 11.98 -10.78 -23.73
C PHE A 86 12.04 -9.56 -24.67
N THR A 87 11.90 -9.82 -25.97
CA THR A 87 11.67 -8.80 -27.00
C THR A 87 10.18 -8.75 -27.29
N TYR A 88 9.59 -7.55 -27.25
CA TYR A 88 8.18 -7.32 -27.56
C TYR A 88 8.04 -6.77 -28.99
N VAL A 89 7.27 -7.47 -29.82
CA VAL A 89 7.04 -7.12 -31.23
C VAL A 89 5.90 -6.11 -31.33
N ILE A 90 6.25 -4.84 -31.44
CA ILE A 90 5.32 -3.73 -31.54
C ILE A 90 5.36 -3.18 -32.96
N ASN A 91 4.31 -3.44 -33.74
CA ASN A 91 4.13 -2.95 -35.11
C ASN A 91 2.91 -2.01 -35.26
N ALA A 92 2.27 -1.66 -34.14
CA ALA A 92 1.18 -0.69 -34.07
C ALA A 92 1.25 0.14 -32.77
N THR A 93 0.31 1.06 -32.60
CA THR A 93 0.32 2.04 -31.50
C THR A 93 0.10 1.42 -30.13
N LEU A 94 0.87 1.87 -29.14
CA LEU A 94 0.56 1.68 -27.73
C LEU A 94 -0.32 2.82 -27.22
N LEU A 95 -1.47 2.49 -26.64
CA LEU A 95 -2.47 3.43 -26.15
C LEU A 95 -2.22 3.74 -24.67
N ILE A 96 -1.35 4.73 -24.41
CA ILE A 96 -1.03 5.19 -23.05
C ILE A 96 -1.98 6.34 -22.68
N GLY A 97 -2.69 6.20 -21.56
CA GLY A 97 -3.62 7.22 -21.04
C GLY A 97 -2.92 8.42 -20.37
N SER A 98 -3.73 9.39 -19.93
CA SER A 98 -3.25 10.52 -19.11
C SER A 98 -2.92 10.10 -17.68
N ASN A 99 -2.02 10.84 -17.02
CA ASN A 99 -1.70 10.74 -15.59
C ASN A 99 -2.46 11.80 -14.79
#